data_AF-A0A3N0EHX4-F1
#
_entry.id   AF-A0A3N0EHX4-F1
#
_cell.length_a   1.000
_cell.length_b   1.000
_cell.length_c   1.000
_cell.angle_alpha   90.00
_cell.angle_beta   90.00
_cell.angle_gamma   90.00
#
_symmetry.space_group_name_H-M   'P 1'
#
loop_
_entity.id
_entity.type
_entity.pdbx_description
1 polymer ?
#
loop_
_entity_poly.entity_id
_entity_poly.type
_entity_poly.pdbx_seq_one_letter_code
_entity_poly.pdbx_strand_id
1 'polypeptide(L)'
;MRNTEDASPTDTVHSVDPPDPDLPEVLVPLHEEFGTWWRIEYHPWNRSAPYAARPRFNNGNGRTLRSDSVRLLARVLELATPDDAADEE
;
A
#
# COMPACT_ATOMS: atom_id res chain seq x y z
N MET A 1 -31.42 14.12 30.64
CA MET A 1 -31.98 13.73 29.32
C MET A 1 -31.84 14.89 28.35
N ARG A 2 -30.85 14.84 27.46
CA ARG A 2 -30.83 15.54 26.16
C ARG A 2 -29.97 14.70 25.22
N ASN A 3 -30.62 14.15 24.21
CA ASN A 3 -30.04 13.39 23.11
C ASN A 3 -30.10 14.26 21.85
N THR A 4 -29.30 13.87 20.84
CA THR A 4 -29.31 14.31 19.42
C THR A 4 -28.60 15.66 19.22
N GLU A 5 -27.62 15.86 18.32
CA GLU A 5 -27.47 15.52 16.89
C GLU A 5 -25.96 15.44 16.55
N ASP A 6 -25.47 14.41 15.86
CA ASP A 6 -25.37 14.30 14.39
C ASP A 6 -24.18 15.08 13.81
N ALA A 7 -23.11 14.35 13.48
CA ALA A 7 -22.19 14.57 12.35
C ALA A 7 -20.97 13.64 12.51
N SER A 8 -21.03 12.47 11.89
CA SER A 8 -19.82 11.85 11.32
C SER A 8 -19.30 12.78 10.21
N PRO A 9 -17.98 12.88 10.04
CA PRO A 9 -17.37 11.92 9.14
C PRO A 9 -16.31 11.14 9.90
N THR A 10 -16.46 9.83 9.91
CA THR A 10 -15.29 8.96 10.02
C THR A 10 -14.56 9.08 8.70
N ASP A 11 -13.88 10.21 8.51
CA ASP A 11 -12.79 10.31 7.55
C ASP A 11 -11.69 9.44 8.15
N THR A 12 -11.82 8.13 7.97
CA THR A 12 -10.70 7.22 8.10
C THR A 12 -9.78 7.61 6.95
N VAL A 13 -9.03 8.70 7.14
CA VAL A 13 -7.87 9.02 6.32
C VAL A 13 -7.02 7.76 6.43
N HIS A 14 -7.11 6.91 5.42
CA HIS A 14 -6.15 5.84 5.19
C HIS A 14 -4.82 6.55 4.99
N SER A 15 -4.17 6.89 6.12
CA SER A 15 -2.97 7.69 6.14
C SER A 15 -1.88 6.83 5.54
N VAL A 16 -1.60 7.07 4.27
CA VAL A 16 -0.41 6.58 3.61
C VAL A 16 0.77 7.22 4.35
N ASP A 17 1.52 6.41 5.09
CA ASP A 17 2.79 6.84 5.70
C ASP A 17 3.67 7.43 4.60
N PRO A 18 4.37 8.55 4.80
CA PRO A 18 5.17 9.16 3.76
C PRO A 18 6.17 8.16 3.14
N PRO A 19 6.45 8.26 1.84
CA PRO A 19 7.41 7.37 1.20
C PRO A 19 8.76 7.45 1.92
N ASP A 20 9.46 6.33 1.97
CA ASP A 20 10.81 6.26 2.52
C ASP A 20 11.70 7.27 1.76
N PRO A 21 12.49 8.13 2.45
CA PRO A 21 13.33 9.13 1.78
C PRO A 21 14.34 8.52 0.79
N ASP A 22 14.67 7.24 0.96
CA ASP A 22 15.57 6.50 0.06
C ASP A 22 14.83 5.71 -1.04
N LEU A 23 13.50 5.89 -1.16
CA LEU A 23 12.69 5.26 -2.19
C LEU A 23 13.00 5.89 -3.57
N PRO A 24 13.39 5.10 -4.59
CA PRO A 24 13.56 5.60 -5.94
C PRO A 24 12.31 6.31 -6.46
N GLU A 25 12.48 7.43 -7.16
CA GLU A 25 11.39 8.24 -7.73
C GLU A 25 10.39 7.41 -8.57
N VAL A 26 10.88 6.37 -9.26
CA VAL A 26 10.05 5.46 -10.07
C VAL A 26 9.07 4.62 -9.27
N LEU A 27 9.25 4.48 -7.95
CA LEU A 27 8.37 3.75 -7.03
C LEU A 27 7.41 4.68 -6.28
N VAL A 28 7.65 5.99 -6.28
CA VAL A 28 6.79 6.97 -5.59
C VAL A 28 5.33 6.87 -6.04
N PRO A 29 5.00 6.79 -7.34
CA PRO A 29 3.61 6.66 -7.77
C PRO A 29 2.94 5.38 -7.26
N LEU A 30 3.66 4.25 -7.27
CA LEU A 30 3.14 2.99 -6.73
C LEU A 30 2.91 3.11 -5.23
N HIS A 31 3.75 3.85 -4.51
CA HIS A 31 3.60 4.06 -3.09
C HIS A 31 2.41 4.99 -2.79
N GLU A 32 2.18 6.02 -3.59
CA GLU A 32 0.99 6.87 -3.45
C GLU A 32 -0.30 6.07 -3.71
N GLU A 33 -0.29 5.20 -4.72
CA GLU A 33 -1.47 4.41 -5.12
C GLU A 33 -1.75 3.23 -4.16
N PHE A 34 -0.72 2.45 -3.83
CA PHE A 34 -0.87 1.20 -3.07
C PHE A 34 -0.37 1.30 -1.62
N GLY A 35 0.16 2.46 -1.21
CA GLY A 35 0.83 2.67 0.08
C GLY A 35 -0.06 2.42 1.28
N THR A 36 -1.38 2.54 1.12
CA THR A 36 -2.36 2.16 2.14
C THR A 36 -2.23 0.68 2.51
N TRP A 37 -2.07 -0.18 1.50
CA TRP A 37 -2.07 -1.62 1.67
C TRP A 37 -0.68 -2.22 1.77
N TRP A 38 0.30 -1.56 1.15
CA TRP A 38 1.63 -2.09 0.94
C TRP A 38 2.70 -1.10 1.40
N ARG A 39 3.73 -1.62 2.04
CA ARG A 39 5.02 -0.94 2.18
C ARG A 39 5.89 -1.32 0.99
N ILE A 40 6.23 -0.33 0.17
CA ILE A 40 7.07 -0.51 -1.02
C ILE A 40 8.52 -0.21 -0.66
N GLU A 41 9.43 -1.08 -1.08
CA GLU A 41 10.85 -1.00 -0.75
C GLU A 41 11.72 -1.26 -1.99
N TYR A 42 12.90 -0.64 -2.00
CA TYR A 42 13.94 -0.88 -2.98
C TYR A 42 15.19 -1.49 -2.33
N HIS A 43 15.62 -2.64 -2.84
CA HIS A 43 16.72 -3.47 -2.35
C HIS A 43 17.78 -3.66 -3.45
N PRO A 44 18.63 -2.66 -3.73
CA PRO A 44 19.57 -2.70 -4.86
C PRO A 44 20.60 -3.84 -4.77
N TRP A 45 20.87 -4.36 -3.56
CA TRP A 45 21.75 -5.52 -3.35
C TRP A 45 21.12 -6.85 -3.83
N ASN A 46 19.80 -6.91 -4.01
CA ASN A 46 19.12 -8.10 -4.53
C ASN A 46 18.88 -8.01 -6.04
N ARG A 47 19.94 -8.24 -6.84
CA ARG A 47 19.91 -8.00 -8.30
C ARG A 47 18.79 -8.69 -9.06
N SER A 48 18.36 -9.88 -8.64
CA SER A 48 17.31 -10.64 -9.34
C SER A 48 15.90 -10.15 -9.03
N ALA A 49 15.71 -9.36 -7.96
CA ALA A 49 14.43 -8.77 -7.61
C ALA A 49 14.63 -7.60 -6.64
N PRO A 50 15.06 -6.42 -7.14
CA PRO A 50 15.37 -5.29 -6.28
C PRO A 50 14.11 -4.53 -5.83
N TYR A 51 12.94 -4.82 -6.40
CA TYR A 51 11.69 -4.19 -5.99
C TYR A 51 10.90 -5.13 -5.10
N ALA A 52 10.43 -4.65 -3.96
CA ALA A 52 9.64 -5.44 -3.03
C ALA A 52 8.43 -4.67 -2.51
N ALA A 53 7.37 -5.40 -2.18
CA ALA A 53 6.20 -4.88 -1.49
C ALA A 53 5.78 -5.82 -0.37
N ARG A 54 5.52 -5.27 0.82
CA ARG A 54 5.12 -6.01 2.02
C ARG A 54 3.74 -5.55 2.47
N PRO A 55 2.80 -6.47 2.78
CA PRO A 55 1.51 -6.07 3.33
C PRO A 55 1.70 -5.32 4.66
N ARG A 56 1.03 -4.19 4.84
CA ARG A 56 1.12 -3.43 6.12
C ARG A 56 0.34 -4.10 7.25
N PHE A 57 -0.78 -4.75 6.95
CA PHE A 57 -1.70 -5.31 7.95
C PHE A 57 -1.30 -6.69 8.48
N ASN A 58 -0.25 -7.29 7.92
CA ASN A 58 0.09 -8.66 8.24
C ASN A 58 1.32 -8.69 9.17
N ASN A 59 1.09 -9.01 10.45
CA ASN A 59 2.09 -9.05 11.53
C ASN A 59 3.11 -10.20 11.38
N GLY A 60 3.77 -10.29 10.22
CA GLY A 60 4.86 -11.23 9.95
C GLY A 60 4.51 -12.45 9.09
N ASN A 61 3.23 -12.71 8.80
CA ASN A 61 2.81 -13.83 7.93
C ASN A 61 2.42 -13.39 6.51
N GLY A 62 2.56 -12.10 6.19
CA GLY A 62 2.26 -11.57 4.86
C GLY A 62 3.32 -11.98 3.85
N ARG A 63 2.88 -12.54 2.71
CA ARG A 63 3.80 -12.85 1.61
C ARG A 63 4.38 -11.54 1.07
N THR A 64 5.69 -11.38 1.18
CA THR A 64 6.41 -10.29 0.49
C THR A 64 6.41 -10.58 -1.00
N LEU A 65 5.91 -9.62 -1.78
CA LEU A 65 5.98 -9.64 -3.23
C LEU A 65 7.34 -9.08 -3.65
N ARG A 66 7.99 -9.72 -4.62
CA ARG A 66 9.28 -9.28 -5.16
C ARG A 66 9.24 -9.32 -6.68
N SER A 67 9.90 -8.36 -7.30
CA SER A 67 9.94 -8.20 -8.75
C SER A 67 11.29 -7.67 -9.21
N ASP A 68 11.69 -8.05 -10.42
CA ASP A 68 12.85 -7.52 -11.15
C ASP A 68 12.55 -6.19 -11.86
N SER A 69 11.27 -5.82 -11.97
CA SER A 69 10.82 -4.60 -12.63
C SER A 69 9.66 -3.93 -11.89
N VAL A 70 9.61 -2.59 -11.97
CA VAL A 70 8.52 -1.77 -11.39
C VAL A 70 7.17 -2.11 -12.04
N ARG A 71 7.16 -2.32 -13.37
CA ARG A 71 5.93 -2.65 -14.11
C ARG A 71 5.29 -3.96 -13.65
N LEU A 72 6.10 -5.00 -13.47
CA LEU A 72 5.60 -6.27 -12.96
C LEU A 72 5.14 -6.13 -11.50
N LEU A 73 5.85 -5.34 -10.68
CA LEU A 73 5.42 -5.08 -9.31
C LEU A 73 4.04 -4.40 -9.28
N ALA A 74 3.85 -3.32 -10.04
CA ALA A 74 2.57 -2.62 -10.15
C ALA A 74 1.44 -3.58 -10.52
N ARG A 75 1.64 -4.41 -11.55
CA ARG A 75 0.62 -5.36 -12.01
C ARG A 75 0.24 -6.38 -10.95
N VAL A 76 1.20 -6.86 -10.15
CA VAL A 76 0.91 -7.80 -9.06
C VAL A 76 0.18 -7.09 -7.92
N LEU A 77 0.53 -5.83 -7.63
CA LEU A 77 -0.15 -5.04 -6.60
C LEU A 77 -1.60 -4.74 -6.97
N GLU A 78 -1.89 -4.38 -8.21
CA GLU A 78 -3.27 -4.21 -8.71
C GLU A 78 -4.12 -5.47 -8.48
N LEU A 79 -3.55 -6.66 -8.69
CA LEU A 79 -4.28 -7.92 -8.52
C LEU A 79 -4.38 -8.39 -7.06
N ALA A 80 -3.47 -7.91 -6.20
CA ALA A 80 -3.36 -8.36 -4.81
C ALA A 80 -3.99 -7.37 -3.82
N THR A 81 -4.21 -6.13 -4.24
CA THR A 81 -4.89 -5.12 -3.45
C THR A 81 -6.39 -5.37 -3.55
N PRO A 82 -7.11 -5.55 -2.44
CA PRO A 82 -8.56 -5.68 -2.50
C PRO A 82 -9.17 -4.40 -3.07
N ASP A 83 -10.16 -4.53 -3.96
CA ASP A 83 -10.98 -3.39 -4.36
C ASP A 83 -11.64 -2.82 -3.09
N ASP A 84 -11.46 -1.52 -2.83
CA ASP A 84 -12.18 -0.79 -1.77
C ASP A 84 -13.71 -0.74 -2.02
N ALA A 85 -14.19 -1.33 -3.11
CA ALA A 85 -15.59 -1.39 -3.50
C ALA A 85 -16.29 -2.66 -2.99
N ALA A 86 -16.60 -2.69 -1.70
CA ALA A 86 -17.68 -3.55 -1.19
C ALA A 86 -18.17 -3.00 0.16
N ASP A 87 -19.01 -1.97 0.13
CA ASP A 87 -20.14 -1.77 1.05
C ASP A 87 -20.95 -0.54 0.58
N GLU A 88 -21.58 -0.67 -0.59
CA GLU A 88 -22.80 0.08 -0.92
C GLU A 88 -23.89 -0.96 -1.24
N GLU A 89 -24.55 -1.51 -0.21
CA GLU A 89 -25.93 -2.04 -0.29
C GLU A 89 -26.72 -1.70 0.98
#